data_AF-A0A969MTY1-F1
#
_entry.id   AF-A0A969MTY1-F1
#
_cell.length_a   1.000
_cell.length_b   1.000
_cell.length_c   1.000
_cell.angle_alpha   90.00
_cell.angle_beta   90.00
_cell.angle_gamma   90.00
#
_symmetry.space_group_name_H-M   'P 1'
#
loop_
_entity.id
_entity.type
_entity.pdbx_description
1 polymer ?
#
loop_
_entity_poly.entity_id
_entity_poly.type
_entity_poly.pdbx_seq_one_letter_code
_entity_poly.pdbx_strand_id
1 'polypeptide(L)'
;MTLLWVGAGVLTVFTVLMLIQPILRRPRPLVSRGAYDAAVLTDQLAEIDRDEAAGQIDAEAAAAARRELKRRLLAAIESTRGSPAEQSANVSGKASKKKAPVAIVLALAVPALAVFVYLNLGNPEKPDQPLAARLSTGDLAEAKHQPAADQSLTATVAQLESYLASRPDEGQGWFLLGRAYLTLERKAD
;
A
#
# COMPACT_ATOMS: atom_id res chain seq x y z
N MET A 1 18.06 -3.98 18.52
CA MET A 1 16.66 -4.45 18.59
C MET A 1 15.69 -3.26 18.60
N THR A 2 15.88 -2.25 19.46
CA THR A 2 15.06 -1.02 19.49
C THR A 2 15.08 -0.20 18.19
N LEU A 3 16.22 -0.15 17.48
CA LEU A 3 16.36 0.64 16.24
C LEU A 3 15.41 0.18 15.11
N LEU A 4 15.14 -1.12 15.01
CA LEU A 4 14.23 -1.68 14.01
C LEU A 4 12.79 -1.27 14.30
N TRP A 5 12.35 -1.44 15.56
CA TRP A 5 11.01 -1.04 16.00
C TRP A 5 10.78 0.46 15.90
N VAL A 6 11.81 1.27 16.19
CA VAL A 6 11.77 2.72 15.96
C VAL A 6 11.61 3.03 14.47
N GLY A 7 12.39 2.38 13.60
CA GLY A 7 12.26 2.52 12.15
C GLY A 7 10.88 2.14 11.61
N ALA A 8 10.34 0.99 12.07
CA ALA A 8 9.01 0.53 11.71
C ALA A 8 7.90 1.48 12.19
N GLY A 9 8.03 2.01 13.41
CA GLY A 9 7.12 3.02 13.95
C GLY A 9 7.11 4.31 13.13
N VAL A 10 8.30 4.84 12.81
CA VAL A 10 8.45 6.04 11.98
C VAL A 10 7.86 5.83 10.58
N LEU A 11 8.13 4.70 9.95
CA LEU A 11 7.59 4.39 8.62
C LEU A 11 6.06 4.30 8.63
N THR A 12 5.49 3.73 9.69
CA THR A 12 4.02 3.63 9.86
C THR A 12 3.40 5.02 10.02
N VAL A 13 3.95 5.85 10.90
CA VAL A 13 3.49 7.23 11.11
C VAL A 13 3.60 8.05 9.81
N PHE A 14 4.71 7.91 9.10
CA PHE A 14 4.92 8.56 7.80
C PHE A 14 3.87 8.13 6.77
N THR A 15 3.59 6.82 6.68
CA THR A 15 2.59 6.27 5.75
C THR A 15 1.19 6.80 6.08
N VAL A 16 0.82 6.82 7.36
CA VAL A 16 -0.47 7.37 7.83
C VAL A 16 -0.56 8.86 7.52
N LEU A 17 0.48 9.64 7.77
CA LEU A 17 0.53 11.07 7.42
C LEU A 17 0.34 11.27 5.91
N MET A 18 1.01 10.47 5.08
CA MET A 18 0.92 10.56 3.63
C MET A 18 -0.48 10.20 3.12
N LEU A 19 -1.19 9.27 3.78
CA LEU A 19 -2.56 8.88 3.46
C LEU A 19 -3.61 9.91 3.94
N ILE A 20 -3.36 10.52 5.11
CA ILE A 20 -4.22 11.56 5.68
C ILE A 20 -4.05 12.88 4.89
N GLN A 21 -2.86 13.18 4.38
CA GLN A 21 -2.57 14.40 3.63
C GLN A 21 -3.56 14.66 2.46
N PRO A 22 -3.84 13.74 1.53
CA PRO A 22 -4.82 13.96 0.45
C PRO A 22 -6.26 14.07 0.96
N ILE A 23 -6.58 13.50 2.13
CA ILE A 23 -7.91 13.61 2.76
C ILE A 23 -8.11 14.97 3.42
N LEU A 24 -7.07 15.51 4.06
CA LEU A 24 -7.06 16.84 4.67
C LEU A 24 -6.88 17.96 3.64
N ARG A 25 -6.24 17.67 2.51
CA ARG A 25 -6.16 18.60 1.39
C ARG A 25 -7.56 18.81 0.83
N ARG A 26 -8.16 19.95 1.17
CA ARG A 26 -9.36 20.44 0.49
C ARG A 26 -9.09 20.35 -1.01
N PRO A 27 -10.02 19.78 -1.81
CA PRO A 27 -9.86 19.78 -3.25
C PRO A 27 -9.61 21.23 -3.66
N ARG A 28 -8.45 21.50 -4.24
CA ARG A 28 -8.21 22.79 -4.88
C ARG A 28 -9.34 22.94 -5.89
N PRO A 29 -10.12 24.04 -5.87
CA PRO A 29 -11.00 24.29 -6.97
C PRO A 29 -10.09 24.34 -8.19
N LEU A 30 -10.22 23.34 -9.08
CA LEU A 30 -9.84 23.50 -10.47
C LEU A 30 -10.42 24.86 -10.85
N VAL A 31 -9.56 25.76 -11.36
CA VAL A 31 -9.87 27.14 -11.81
C VAL A 31 -11.38 27.33 -11.94
N SER A 32 -11.99 28.16 -11.06
CA SER A 32 -13.42 28.08 -10.77
C SER A 32 -14.21 27.90 -12.06
N ARG A 33 -15.03 26.86 -12.13
CA ARG A 33 -15.84 26.56 -13.33
C ARG A 33 -16.58 27.81 -13.82
N GLY A 34 -17.04 28.65 -12.88
CA GLY A 34 -17.64 29.95 -13.17
C GLY A 34 -16.73 30.98 -13.84
N ALA A 35 -15.41 31.00 -13.58
CA ALA A 35 -14.47 31.88 -14.29
C ALA A 35 -14.26 31.44 -15.75
N TYR A 36 -14.23 30.12 -16.01
CA TYR A 36 -14.19 29.60 -17.39
C TYR A 36 -15.50 29.88 -18.12
N ASP A 37 -16.65 29.61 -17.48
CA ASP A 37 -17.97 29.87 -18.06
C ASP A 37 -18.18 31.37 -18.37
N ALA A 38 -17.66 32.28 -17.53
CA ALA A 38 -17.71 33.72 -17.76
C ALA A 38 -16.90 34.17 -18.99
N ALA A 39 -15.72 33.57 -19.22
CA ALA A 39 -14.90 33.85 -20.40
C ALA A 39 -15.62 33.40 -21.69
N VAL A 40 -16.26 32.23 -21.67
CA VAL A 40 -17.03 31.74 -22.82
C VAL A 40 -18.27 32.61 -23.09
N LEU A 41 -19.00 33.03 -22.05
CA LEU A 41 -20.18 33.88 -22.18
C LEU A 41 -19.85 35.29 -22.71
N THR A 42 -18.66 35.81 -22.39
CA THR A 42 -18.20 37.11 -22.92
C THR A 42 -17.79 37.03 -24.38
N ASP A 43 -17.20 35.91 -24.81
CA ASP A 43 -16.91 35.63 -26.23
C ASP A 43 -18.20 35.50 -27.05
N GLN A 44 -19.21 34.78 -26.54
CA GLN A 44 -20.52 34.66 -27.21
C GLN A 44 -21.26 36.00 -27.36
N LEU A 45 -21.06 36.95 -26.43
CA LEU A 45 -21.60 38.30 -26.56
C LEU A 45 -20.94 39.05 -27.74
N ALA A 46 -19.62 38.90 -27.92
CA ALA A 46 -18.92 39.49 -29.06
C ALA A 46 -19.30 38.82 -30.39
N GLU A 47 -19.62 37.53 -30.39
CA GLU A 47 -20.15 36.81 -31.55
C GLU A 47 -21.49 37.42 -32.02
N ILE A 48 -22.44 37.62 -31.10
CA ILE A 48 -23.74 38.23 -31.42
C ILE A 48 -23.57 39.64 -32.00
N ASP A 49 -22.62 40.42 -31.48
CA ASP A 49 -22.33 41.77 -31.99
C ASP A 49 -21.83 41.73 -33.44
N ARG A 50 -21.02 40.73 -33.80
CA ARG A 50 -20.55 40.51 -35.18
C ARG A 50 -21.68 40.03 -36.09
N ASP A 51 -22.52 39.12 -35.63
CA ASP A 51 -23.62 38.56 -36.43
C ASP A 51 -24.70 39.61 -36.72
N GLU A 52 -25.00 40.49 -35.76
CA GLU A 52 -25.89 41.64 -35.97
C GLU A 52 -25.27 42.65 -36.94
N ALA A 53 -23.98 42.98 -36.79
CA ALA A 53 -23.28 43.87 -37.71
C ALA A 53 -23.19 43.29 -39.14
N ALA A 54 -23.14 41.96 -39.27
CA ALA A 54 -23.17 41.24 -40.53
C ALA A 54 -24.59 41.07 -41.11
N GLY A 55 -25.64 41.51 -40.39
CA GLY A 55 -27.04 41.38 -40.80
C GLY A 55 -27.54 39.92 -40.84
N GLN A 56 -26.87 39.00 -40.15
CA GLN A 56 -27.26 37.59 -40.10
C GLN A 56 -28.40 37.33 -39.12
N ILE A 57 -28.56 38.22 -38.14
CA ILE A 57 -29.64 38.20 -37.15
C ILE A 57 -30.29 39.58 -37.07
N ASP A 58 -31.60 39.59 -36.83
CA ASP A 58 -32.35 40.83 -36.64
C ASP A 58 -32.01 41.50 -35.30
N ALA A 59 -32.11 42.84 -35.25
CA ALA A 59 -31.77 43.62 -34.05
C ALA A 59 -32.62 43.23 -32.84
N GLU A 60 -33.89 42.86 -33.04
CA GLU A 60 -34.76 42.44 -31.93
C GLU A 60 -34.31 41.08 -31.35
N ALA A 61 -33.92 40.14 -32.23
CA ALA A 61 -33.41 38.83 -31.85
C ALA A 61 -32.05 38.95 -31.14
N ALA A 62 -31.15 39.80 -31.64
CA ALA A 62 -29.85 40.07 -31.02
C ALA A 62 -30.02 40.69 -29.63
N ALA A 63 -30.90 41.68 -29.47
CA ALA A 63 -31.19 42.32 -28.19
C ALA A 63 -31.79 41.34 -27.16
N ALA A 64 -32.64 40.40 -27.60
CA ALA A 64 -33.16 39.33 -26.75
C ALA A 64 -32.05 38.36 -26.29
N ALA A 65 -31.20 37.91 -27.22
CA ALA A 65 -30.09 37.00 -26.92
C ALA A 65 -29.04 37.63 -25.97
N ARG A 66 -28.64 38.89 -26.19
CA ARG A 66 -27.72 39.61 -25.29
C ARG A 66 -28.24 39.71 -23.87
N ARG A 67 -29.55 39.95 -23.67
CA ARG A 67 -30.17 40.00 -22.33
C ARG A 67 -30.08 38.67 -21.61
N GLU A 68 -30.32 37.57 -22.30
CA GLU A 68 -30.21 36.23 -21.73
C GLU A 68 -28.77 35.87 -21.36
N LEU A 69 -27.81 36.14 -22.25
CA LEU A 69 -26.39 35.87 -21.99
C LEU A 69 -25.84 36.72 -20.84
N LYS A 70 -26.21 38.01 -20.76
CA LYS A 70 -25.83 38.87 -19.62
C LYS A 70 -26.39 38.37 -18.30
N ARG A 71 -27.63 37.86 -18.29
CA ARG A 71 -28.23 37.23 -17.10
C ARG A 71 -27.45 35.99 -16.67
N ARG A 72 -27.06 35.13 -17.61
CA ARG A 72 -26.24 33.94 -17.34
C ARG A 72 -24.83 34.30 -16.86
N LEU A 73 -24.23 35.34 -17.43
CA LEU A 73 -22.92 35.85 -17.02
C LEU A 73 -22.93 36.35 -15.57
N LEU A 74 -23.97 37.11 -15.18
CA LEU A 74 -24.15 37.53 -13.79
C LEU A 74 -24.28 36.34 -12.85
N ALA A 75 -25.05 35.31 -13.23
CA ALA A 75 -25.18 34.08 -12.44
C ALA A 75 -23.85 33.29 -12.29
N ALA A 76 -23.01 33.27 -13.34
CA ALA A 76 -21.70 32.62 -13.33
C ALA A 76 -20.63 33.40 -12.52
N ILE A 77 -20.75 34.73 -12.47
CA ILE A 77 -19.91 35.56 -11.60
C ILE A 77 -20.34 35.42 -10.14
N GLU A 78 -21.65 35.37 -9.88
CA GLU A 78 -22.18 35.17 -8.52
C GLU A 78 -21.84 33.78 -7.98
N SER A 79 -21.81 32.75 -8.83
CA SER A 79 -21.33 31.41 -8.44
C SER A 79 -19.84 31.38 -8.08
N THR A 80 -19.07 32.33 -8.61
CA THR A 80 -17.64 32.48 -8.34
C THR A 80 -17.38 33.31 -7.08
N ARG A 81 -18.24 34.29 -6.77
CA ARG A 81 -18.16 35.14 -5.56
C ARG A 81 -18.85 34.52 -4.34
N GLY A 82 -19.91 33.75 -4.56
CA GLY A 82 -20.64 33.02 -3.54
C GLY A 82 -19.74 31.96 -2.90
N SER A 83 -19.60 32.02 -1.58
CA SER A 83 -19.02 30.97 -0.75
C SER A 83 -19.54 29.59 -1.21
N PRO A 84 -18.72 28.53 -1.25
CA PRO A 84 -19.04 27.24 -1.89
C PRO A 84 -20.14 26.40 -1.17
N ALA A 85 -21.07 27.06 -0.48
CA ALA A 85 -22.12 26.47 0.32
C ALA A 85 -23.36 26.08 -0.50
N GLU A 86 -23.69 26.72 -1.64
CA GLU A 86 -25.03 26.55 -2.22
C GLU A 86 -25.13 26.08 -3.68
N GLN A 87 -24.07 26.13 -4.50
CA GLN A 87 -24.14 25.67 -5.90
C GLN A 87 -23.60 24.25 -6.13
N SER A 88 -24.01 23.32 -5.27
CA SER A 88 -23.72 21.88 -5.44
C SER A 88 -24.98 21.07 -5.78
N ALA A 89 -25.94 21.71 -6.45
CA ALA A 89 -27.23 21.12 -6.79
C ALA A 89 -27.35 20.60 -8.23
N ASN A 90 -26.44 20.91 -9.16
CA ASN A 90 -26.59 20.37 -10.51
C ASN A 90 -25.26 20.20 -11.25
N VAL A 91 -25.13 19.07 -11.94
CA VAL A 91 -24.04 18.64 -12.83
C VAL A 91 -22.82 17.99 -12.16
N SER A 92 -22.90 16.65 -12.13
CA SER A 92 -21.84 15.65 -12.31
C SER A 92 -20.59 15.70 -11.41
N GLY A 93 -20.36 14.60 -10.70
CA GLY A 93 -19.12 14.36 -9.95
C GLY A 93 -19.21 14.68 -8.46
N LYS A 94 -20.25 14.19 -7.79
CA LYS A 94 -20.30 14.12 -6.32
C LYS A 94 -19.24 13.13 -5.82
N ALA A 95 -17.97 13.54 -5.83
CA ALA A 95 -16.96 13.05 -4.89
C ALA A 95 -17.46 13.47 -3.51
N SER A 96 -18.37 12.65 -3.01
CA SER A 96 -19.25 12.92 -1.90
C SER A 96 -18.41 13.31 -0.69
N LYS A 97 -18.59 14.55 -0.22
CA LYS A 97 -18.12 15.02 1.09
C LYS A 97 -18.55 14.07 2.24
N LYS A 98 -19.48 13.13 1.98
CA LYS A 98 -19.91 12.07 2.91
C LYS A 98 -18.99 10.83 2.95
N LYS A 99 -17.99 10.70 2.07
CA LYS A 99 -17.04 9.56 2.06
C LYS A 99 -15.76 9.81 2.86
N ALA A 100 -15.43 11.07 3.16
CA ALA A 100 -14.30 11.43 4.02
C ALA A 100 -14.31 10.74 5.40
N PRO A 101 -15.44 10.66 6.14
CA PRO A 101 -15.46 9.95 7.43
C PRO A 101 -15.25 8.44 7.28
N VAL A 102 -15.76 7.83 6.20
CA VAL A 102 -15.59 6.38 5.95
C VAL A 102 -14.12 6.05 5.67
N ALA A 103 -13.43 6.89 4.90
CA ALA A 103 -12.01 6.70 4.61
C ALA A 103 -11.14 6.78 5.89
N ILE A 104 -11.45 7.71 6.80
CA ILE A 104 -10.75 7.85 8.09
C ILE A 104 -11.02 6.64 8.99
N VAL A 105 -12.30 6.23 9.09
CA VAL A 105 -12.68 5.05 9.88
C VAL A 105 -11.96 3.81 9.34
N LEU A 106 -11.92 3.61 8.02
CA LEU A 106 -11.23 2.46 7.44
C LEU A 106 -9.71 2.52 7.65
N ALA A 107 -9.10 3.70 7.50
CA ALA A 107 -7.67 3.92 7.71
C ALA A 107 -7.23 3.63 9.16
N LEU A 108 -8.11 3.82 10.15
CA LEU A 108 -7.85 3.49 11.55
C LEU A 108 -8.26 2.06 11.91
N ALA A 109 -9.39 1.58 11.37
CA ALA A 109 -9.93 0.26 11.68
C ALA A 109 -9.01 -0.87 11.19
N VAL A 110 -8.40 -0.72 10.01
CA VAL A 110 -7.49 -1.73 9.45
C VAL A 110 -6.27 -1.98 10.36
N PRO A 111 -5.47 -0.96 10.75
CA PRO A 111 -4.35 -1.19 11.67
C PRO A 111 -4.80 -1.61 13.07
N ALA A 112 -5.93 -1.08 13.58
CA ALA A 112 -6.47 -1.52 14.87
C ALA A 112 -6.84 -3.01 14.86
N LEU A 113 -7.48 -3.49 13.79
CA LEU A 113 -7.82 -4.90 13.61
C LEU A 113 -6.55 -5.75 13.49
N ALA A 114 -5.53 -5.29 12.76
CA ALA A 114 -4.25 -5.99 12.66
C ALA A 114 -3.59 -6.16 14.04
N VAL A 115 -3.56 -5.11 14.86
CA VAL A 115 -3.06 -5.18 16.25
C VAL A 115 -3.90 -6.13 17.09
N PHE A 116 -5.23 -6.06 17.00
CA PHE A 116 -6.13 -6.95 17.73
C PHE A 116 -5.88 -8.42 17.38
N VAL A 117 -5.76 -8.75 16.09
CA VAL A 117 -5.47 -10.12 15.64
C VAL A 117 -4.09 -10.57 16.13
N TYR A 118 -3.06 -9.70 16.06
CA TYR A 118 -1.72 -10.03 16.53
C TYR A 118 -1.69 -10.29 18.04
N LEU A 119 -2.44 -9.53 18.84
CA LEU A 119 -2.50 -9.74 20.29
C LEU A 119 -3.27 -11.02 20.67
N ASN A 120 -4.29 -11.40 19.91
CA ASN A 120 -5.08 -12.62 20.19
C ASN A 120 -4.42 -13.90 19.68
N LEU A 121 -3.76 -13.85 18.52
CA LEU A 121 -3.27 -15.05 17.83
C LEU A 121 -1.73 -15.11 17.72
N GLY A 122 -1.06 -13.96 17.87
CA GLY A 122 0.39 -13.87 17.85
C GLY A 122 1.02 -14.22 19.20
N ASN A 123 2.34 -14.09 19.26
CA ASN A 123 3.11 -14.27 20.49
C ASN A 123 3.87 -12.98 20.79
N PRO A 124 3.21 -11.96 21.38
CA PRO A 124 3.83 -10.66 21.65
C PRO A 124 4.99 -10.75 22.65
N GLU A 125 5.01 -11.78 23.48
CA GLU A 125 6.05 -12.00 24.50
C GLU A 125 7.25 -12.79 24.00
N LYS A 126 7.24 -13.28 22.74
CA LYS A 126 8.39 -14.02 22.22
C LYS A 126 9.59 -13.07 22.07
N PRO A 127 10.71 -13.36 22.75
CA PRO A 127 11.91 -12.57 22.57
C PRO A 127 12.48 -12.76 21.17
N ASP A 128 13.14 -11.72 20.65
CA ASP A 128 13.85 -11.79 19.39
C ASP A 128 14.85 -12.95 19.40
N GLN A 129 14.81 -13.79 18.36
CA GLN A 129 15.74 -14.92 18.20
C GLN A 129 16.76 -14.59 17.11
N PRO A 130 17.92 -13.97 17.44
CA PRO A 130 18.95 -13.64 16.47
C PRO A 130 19.58 -14.91 15.90
N LEU A 131 20.07 -14.83 14.65
CA LEU A 131 20.64 -15.97 13.94
C LEU A 131 21.79 -16.65 14.72
N ALA A 132 22.63 -15.85 15.39
CA ALA A 132 23.72 -16.36 16.22
C ALA A 132 23.22 -17.24 17.38
N ALA A 133 22.09 -16.88 18.01
CA ALA A 133 21.50 -17.67 19.10
C ALA A 133 20.94 -19.00 18.58
N ARG A 134 20.30 -19.01 17.40
CA ARG A 134 19.74 -20.22 16.77
C ARG A 134 20.80 -21.20 16.27
N LEU A 135 21.98 -20.69 15.92
CA LEU A 135 23.14 -21.52 15.56
C LEU A 135 23.78 -22.14 16.81
N SER A 136 23.69 -21.50 17.97
CA SER A 136 24.22 -22.02 19.24
C SER A 136 23.29 -22.98 19.97
N THR A 137 21.97 -22.85 19.82
CA THR A 137 20.97 -23.74 20.46
C THR A 137 20.68 -24.99 19.66
N GLY A 138 21.26 -25.15 18.47
CA GLY A 138 21.00 -26.33 17.64
C GLY A 138 19.59 -26.37 17.05
N ASP A 139 18.77 -25.31 17.14
CA ASP A 139 17.41 -25.28 16.59
C ASP A 139 17.38 -25.47 15.06
N LEU A 140 18.46 -25.09 14.37
CA LEU A 140 18.67 -25.38 12.94
C LEU A 140 19.09 -26.84 12.68
N ALA A 141 19.60 -27.52 13.70
CA ALA A 141 19.90 -28.95 13.71
C ALA A 141 18.67 -29.78 14.14
N GLU A 142 17.80 -29.29 15.03
CA GLU A 142 16.57 -29.97 15.45
C GLU A 142 15.52 -30.13 14.33
N ALA A 143 15.54 -29.28 13.29
CA ALA A 143 14.80 -29.54 12.06
C ALA A 143 15.30 -30.79 11.30
N LYS A 144 16.43 -31.38 11.73
CA LYS A 144 17.11 -32.53 11.10
C LYS A 144 17.37 -33.71 12.05
N HIS A 145 17.25 -33.54 13.36
CA HIS A 145 17.53 -34.59 14.35
C HIS A 145 16.26 -35.12 15.02
N GLN A 146 15.76 -36.23 14.48
CA GLN A 146 14.84 -37.11 15.19
C GLN A 146 15.70 -38.08 16.04
N PRO A 147 15.59 -38.14 17.37
CA PRO A 147 16.47 -38.98 18.22
C PRO A 147 16.36 -40.50 17.95
N ALA A 148 15.31 -40.95 17.25
CA ALA A 148 15.21 -42.33 16.76
C ALA A 148 16.09 -42.62 15.52
N ALA A 149 16.44 -41.59 14.75
CA ALA A 149 17.31 -41.70 13.59
C ALA A 149 18.77 -41.93 14.01
N ASP A 150 19.21 -41.39 15.15
CA ASP A 150 20.61 -41.49 15.58
C ASP A 150 21.01 -42.93 16.01
N GLN A 151 20.09 -43.68 16.64
CA GLN A 151 20.31 -45.09 17.01
C GLN A 151 20.32 -46.03 15.79
N SER A 152 19.51 -45.74 14.78
CA SER A 152 19.50 -46.50 13.52
C SER A 152 20.71 -46.14 12.64
N LEU A 153 21.16 -44.89 12.68
CA LEU A 153 22.35 -44.42 11.98
C LEU A 153 23.64 -45.02 12.55
N THR A 154 23.74 -45.13 13.88
CA THR A 154 24.88 -45.79 14.53
C THR A 154 24.98 -47.29 14.21
N ALA A 155 23.86 -48.01 14.17
CA ALA A 155 23.85 -49.43 13.77
C ALA A 155 24.24 -49.63 12.29
N THR A 156 23.80 -48.73 11.41
CA THR A 156 24.14 -48.77 9.98
C THR A 156 25.60 -48.38 9.72
N VAL A 157 26.18 -47.46 10.49
CA VAL A 157 27.62 -47.15 10.45
C VAL A 157 28.47 -48.36 10.83
N ALA A 158 28.14 -49.08 11.89
CA ALA A 158 28.86 -50.29 12.30
C ALA A 158 28.81 -51.39 11.22
N GLN A 159 27.68 -51.55 10.54
CA GLN A 159 27.55 -52.49 9.44
C GLN A 159 28.39 -52.06 8.23
N LEU A 160 28.40 -50.76 7.91
CA LEU A 160 29.18 -50.19 6.82
C LEU A 160 30.69 -50.35 7.06
N GLU A 161 31.16 -50.19 8.30
CA GLU A 161 32.55 -50.43 8.69
C GLU A 161 32.98 -51.88 8.47
N SER A 162 32.16 -52.84 8.93
CA SER A 162 32.44 -54.27 8.74
C SER A 162 32.47 -54.67 7.26
N TYR A 163 31.61 -54.05 6.44
CA TYR A 163 31.57 -54.27 5.01
C TYR A 163 32.81 -53.68 4.31
N LEU A 164 33.20 -52.45 4.65
CA LEU A 164 34.40 -51.80 4.11
C LEU A 164 35.70 -52.47 4.55
N ALA A 165 35.75 -53.05 5.76
CA ALA A 165 36.90 -53.83 6.23
C ALA A 165 37.18 -55.03 5.30
N SER A 166 36.15 -55.60 4.68
CA SER A 166 36.27 -56.68 3.70
C SER A 166 36.52 -56.21 2.26
N ARG A 167 36.34 -54.90 1.96
CA ARG A 167 36.48 -54.30 0.63
C ARG A 167 37.14 -52.91 0.70
N PRO A 168 38.45 -52.84 0.98
CA PRO A 168 39.15 -51.58 1.22
C PRO A 168 39.27 -50.68 -0.01
N ASP A 169 39.17 -51.23 -1.22
CA ASP A 169 39.36 -50.50 -2.48
C ASP A 169 38.14 -49.67 -2.92
N GLU A 170 37.02 -49.75 -2.19
CA GLU A 170 35.78 -49.04 -2.53
C GLU A 170 35.79 -47.60 -1.98
N GLY A 171 36.44 -46.69 -2.71
CA GLY A 171 36.61 -45.29 -2.29
C GLY A 171 35.31 -44.51 -1.99
N GLN A 172 34.19 -44.87 -2.65
CA GLN A 172 32.89 -44.25 -2.36
C GLN A 172 32.38 -44.63 -0.96
N GLY A 173 32.64 -45.85 -0.50
CA GLY A 173 32.26 -46.31 0.83
C GLY A 173 32.91 -45.47 1.95
N TRP A 174 34.20 -45.15 1.78
CA TRP A 174 34.95 -44.35 2.75
C TRP A 174 34.44 -42.90 2.83
N PHE A 175 34.01 -42.34 1.71
CA PHE A 175 33.40 -41.02 1.66
C PHE A 175 32.05 -40.97 2.37
N LEU A 176 31.18 -41.97 2.14
CA LEU A 176 29.90 -42.09 2.84
C LEU A 176 30.09 -42.28 4.35
N LEU A 177 31.07 -43.07 4.76
CA LEU A 177 31.41 -43.29 6.17
C LEU A 177 31.86 -41.99 6.85
N GLY A 178 32.76 -41.23 6.21
CA GLY A 178 33.21 -39.93 6.73
C GLY A 178 32.06 -38.92 6.88
N ARG A 179 31.12 -38.89 5.94
CA ARG A 179 29.93 -38.04 6.04
C ARG A 179 29.02 -38.47 7.19
N ALA A 180 28.82 -39.77 7.38
CA ALA A 180 28.02 -40.31 8.49
C ALA A 180 28.62 -39.95 9.86
N TYR A 181 29.95 -40.00 9.98
CA TYR A 181 30.69 -39.57 11.16
C TYR A 181 30.53 -38.08 11.48
N LEU A 182 30.58 -37.22 10.46
CA LEU A 182 30.35 -35.78 10.64
C LEU A 182 28.93 -35.46 11.12
N THR A 183 27.91 -36.20 10.64
CA THR A 183 26.53 -36.03 11.12
C THR A 183 26.29 -36.52 12.55
N LEU A 184 27.10 -37.46 13.03
CA LEU A 184 27.03 -37.98 14.40
C LEU A 184 27.93 -37.20 15.38
N GLU A 185 28.58 -36.11 14.94
CA GLU A 185 29.58 -35.32 15.67
C GLU A 185 30.72 -36.14 16.32
N ARG A 186 30.88 -37.40 15.94
CA ARG A 186 31.92 -38.28 16.44
C ARG A 186 33.16 -38.08 15.60
N LYS A 187 34.09 -37.25 16.09
CA LYS A 187 35.45 -37.19 15.56
C LYS A 187 36.11 -38.55 15.80
N ALA A 188 36.74 -39.10 14.76
CA ALA A 188 37.42 -40.39 14.82
C ALA A 188 38.47 -40.39 15.95
N ASP A 189 38.41 -41.39 16.82
CA ASP A 189 39.52 -41.83 17.68
C ASP A 189 40.44 -42.77 16.89
#